data_AF-A0A4R0ZN84-F1
#
_entry.id   AF-A0A4R0ZN84-F1
#
_cell.length_a   1.000
_cell.length_b   1.000
_cell.length_c   1.000
_cell.angle_alpha   90.00
_cell.angle_beta   90.00
_cell.angle_gamma   90.00
#
_symmetry.space_group_name_H-M   'P 1'
#
loop_
_entity.id
_entity.type
_entity.pdbx_description
1 polymer ?
#
loop_
_entity_poly.entity_id
_entity_poly.type
_entity_poly.pdbx_seq_one_letter_code
_entity_poly.pdbx_strand_id
1 'polypeptide(L)'
;METLIKRLERSTFIQAALYVVIGLLIILYPRIFFDAIVYLVAAYFAIIGLVAIIQGLRHKRDGLPAGFFMGIIYLLIALIVFFFAETLASLLPIFIGALFLFGGIIRLIQAVGFRRTIANRWMYFMLSSLLWIGIGLLMLANPFDSLLVLFQLFGGFLIAVGVIEWVLYFTLRSSRRQQA
;
A
#
# COMPACT_ATOMS: atom_id res chain seq x y z
N MET A 1 5.90 22.49 29.63
CA MET A 1 6.73 21.39 29.10
C MET A 1 6.10 20.02 29.40
N GLU A 2 5.72 19.73 30.66
CA GLU A 2 5.11 18.43 31.04
C GLU A 2 3.78 18.11 30.34
N THR A 3 2.95 19.12 30.04
CA THR A 3 1.67 18.95 29.33
C THR A 3 1.84 18.53 27.86
N LEU A 4 2.96 18.92 27.22
CA LEU A 4 3.29 18.49 25.85
C LEU A 4 3.83 17.06 25.83
N ILE A 5 4.63 16.71 26.84
CA ILE A 5 5.18 15.36 26.99
C ILE A 5 4.07 14.33 27.29
N LYS A 6 3.10 14.66 28.16
CA LYS A 6 1.92 13.81 28.41
C LYS A 6 1.00 13.67 27.19
N ARG A 7 0.87 14.70 26.35
CA ARG A 7 0.13 14.62 25.07
C ARG A 7 0.85 13.75 24.05
N LEU A 8 2.17 13.85 23.95
CA LEU A 8 3.00 13.00 23.10
C LEU A 8 2.93 11.53 23.53
N GLU A 9 3.09 11.25 24.83
CA GLU A 9 3.04 9.88 25.37
C GLU A 9 1.68 9.19 25.16
N ARG A 10 0.58 9.93 25.29
CA ARG A 10 -0.77 9.41 25.01
C ARG A 10 -1.02 9.24 23.51
N SER A 11 -0.46 10.13 22.68
CA SER A 11 -0.58 10.06 21.22
C SER A 11 0.14 8.85 20.64
N THR A 12 1.36 8.55 21.10
CA THR A 12 2.16 7.42 20.60
C THR A 12 1.52 6.07 20.94
N PHE A 13 0.96 5.91 22.14
CA PHE A 13 0.29 4.64 22.51
C PHE A 13 -0.98 4.39 21.68
N ILE A 14 -1.78 5.43 21.44
CA ILE A 14 -2.99 5.32 20.62
C ILE A 14 -2.64 5.06 19.15
N GLN A 15 -1.61 5.72 18.61
CA GLN A 15 -1.12 5.49 17.25
C GLN A 15 -0.62 4.05 17.06
N ALA A 16 0.20 3.55 17.98
CA ALA A 16 0.69 2.18 17.94
C ALA A 16 -0.44 1.15 18.00
N ALA A 17 -1.44 1.36 18.88
CA ALA A 17 -2.62 0.51 18.93
C ALA A 17 -3.43 0.56 17.63
N LEU A 18 -3.59 1.75 17.03
CA LEU A 18 -4.25 1.91 15.74
C LEU A 18 -3.51 1.16 14.62
N TYR A 19 -2.18 1.24 14.54
CA TYR A 19 -1.39 0.51 13.54
C TYR A 19 -1.55 -1.00 13.67
N VAL A 20 -1.55 -1.55 14.89
CA VAL A 20 -1.75 -2.98 15.12
C VAL A 20 -3.17 -3.40 14.72
N VAL A 21 -4.19 -2.65 15.13
CA VAL A 21 -5.60 -2.98 14.81
C VAL A 21 -5.86 -2.88 13.31
N ILE A 22 -5.42 -1.80 12.68
CA ILE A 22 -5.57 -1.62 11.22
C ILE A 22 -4.78 -2.69 10.47
N GLY A 23 -3.54 -2.95 10.86
CA GLY A 23 -2.72 -4.00 10.25
C GLY A 23 -3.36 -5.38 10.36
N LEU A 24 -3.96 -5.70 11.52
CA LEU A 24 -4.68 -6.96 11.71
C LEU A 24 -5.94 -7.05 10.84
N LEU A 25 -6.73 -5.97 10.77
CA LEU A 25 -7.91 -5.92 9.90
C LEU A 25 -7.54 -6.12 8.42
N ILE A 26 -6.43 -5.52 7.97
CA ILE A 26 -5.95 -5.68 6.59
C ILE A 26 -5.52 -7.13 6.32
N ILE A 27 -4.82 -7.78 7.26
CA ILE A 27 -4.39 -9.17 7.08
C ILE A 27 -5.60 -10.12 6.98
N LEU A 28 -6.57 -9.95 7.87
CA LEU A 28 -7.75 -10.80 7.95
C LEU A 28 -8.74 -10.55 6.81
N TYR A 29 -8.89 -9.30 6.39
CA TYR A 29 -9.88 -8.88 5.40
C TYR A 29 -9.29 -7.92 4.34
N PRO A 30 -8.31 -8.36 3.52
CA PRO A 30 -7.64 -7.48 2.56
C PRO A 30 -8.58 -6.97 1.47
N ARG A 31 -9.60 -7.77 1.08
CA ARG A 31 -10.60 -7.36 0.09
C ARG A 31 -11.47 -6.20 0.59
N ILE A 32 -11.94 -6.26 1.84
CA ILE A 32 -12.72 -5.17 2.44
C ILE A 32 -11.89 -3.88 2.49
N PHE A 33 -10.60 -3.99 2.81
CA PHE A 33 -9.70 -2.84 2.81
C PHE A 33 -9.53 -2.23 1.41
N PHE A 34 -9.33 -3.07 0.39
CA PHE A 34 -9.28 -2.62 -1.00
C PHE A 34 -10.58 -1.90 -1.42
N ASP A 35 -11.73 -2.52 -1.18
CA ASP A 35 -13.04 -1.95 -1.52
C ASP A 35 -13.27 -0.61 -0.80
N ALA A 36 -12.88 -0.52 0.47
CA ALA A 36 -12.94 0.73 1.23
C ALA A 36 -12.11 1.84 0.58
N ILE A 37 -10.89 1.54 0.12
CA ILE A 37 -10.06 2.52 -0.61
C ILE A 37 -10.74 2.93 -1.92
N VAL A 38 -11.24 1.97 -2.69
CA VAL A 38 -11.91 2.24 -3.97
C VAL A 38 -13.12 3.15 -3.76
N TYR A 39 -13.98 2.85 -2.79
CA TYR A 39 -15.15 3.67 -2.49
C TYR A 39 -14.77 5.05 -1.98
N LEU A 40 -13.74 5.18 -1.13
CA LEU A 40 -13.27 6.48 -0.66
C LEU A 40 -12.74 7.34 -1.82
N VAL A 41 -11.94 6.75 -2.70
CA VAL A 41 -11.39 7.46 -3.87
C VAL A 41 -12.51 7.85 -4.85
N ALA A 42 -13.41 6.93 -5.17
CA ALA A 42 -14.55 7.20 -6.05
C ALA A 42 -15.47 8.27 -5.46
N ALA A 43 -15.80 8.20 -4.17
CA ALA A 43 -16.60 9.20 -3.48
C ALA A 43 -15.92 10.57 -3.47
N TYR A 44 -14.61 10.62 -3.24
CA TYR A 44 -13.84 11.86 -3.32
C TYR A 44 -13.97 12.53 -4.69
N PHE A 45 -13.71 11.78 -5.78
CA PHE A 45 -13.86 12.29 -7.14
C PHE A 45 -15.32 12.66 -7.48
N ALA A 46 -16.29 11.91 -6.98
CA ALA A 46 -17.70 12.20 -7.18
C ALA A 46 -18.11 13.51 -6.51
N ILE A 47 -17.70 13.74 -5.25
CA ILE A 47 -18.02 14.95 -4.50
C ILE A 47 -17.43 16.17 -5.18
N ILE A 48 -16.13 16.15 -5.53
CA ILE A 48 -15.51 17.30 -6.21
C ILE A 48 -16.13 17.56 -7.59
N GLY A 49 -16.51 16.49 -8.32
CA GLY A 49 -17.17 16.58 -9.62
C GLY A 49 -18.55 17.23 -9.52
N LEU A 50 -19.38 16.77 -8.58
CA LEU A 50 -20.69 17.34 -8.30
C LEU A 50 -20.60 18.81 -7.88
N VAL A 51 -19.68 19.12 -6.96
CA VAL A 51 -19.46 20.49 -6.47
C VAL A 51 -19.04 21.42 -7.61
N ALA A 52 -18.17 20.97 -8.52
CA ALA A 52 -17.75 21.75 -9.69
C ALA A 52 -18.90 21.99 -10.69
N ILE A 53 -19.73 20.97 -10.94
CA ILE A 53 -20.92 21.09 -11.79
C ILE A 53 -21.92 22.08 -11.19
N ILE A 54 -22.26 21.96 -9.91
CA ILE A 54 -23.22 22.84 -9.23
C ILE A 54 -22.74 24.28 -9.27
N GLN A 55 -21.46 24.54 -8.98
CA GLN A 55 -20.89 25.88 -9.05
C GLN A 55 -20.90 26.44 -10.47
N GLY A 56 -20.59 25.62 -11.47
CA GLY A 56 -20.62 26.01 -12.87
C GLY A 56 -22.03 26.37 -13.36
N LEU A 57 -23.05 25.65 -12.88
CA LEU A 57 -24.45 25.95 -13.19
C LEU A 57 -24.94 27.26 -12.54
N ARG A 58 -24.39 27.64 -11.38
CA ARG A 58 -24.76 28.87 -10.65
C ARG A 58 -24.16 30.14 -11.25
N HIS A 59 -23.00 30.06 -11.90
CA HIS A 59 -22.27 31.21 -12.46
C HIS A 59 -22.44 31.38 -13.98
N LYS A 60 -23.56 30.90 -14.53
CA LYS A 60 -23.89 30.90 -15.98
C LYS A 60 -24.04 32.29 -16.65
N ARG A 61 -23.51 33.37 -16.08
CA ARG A 61 -23.72 34.73 -16.61
C ARG A 61 -23.15 34.91 -18.03
N ASP A 62 -22.03 34.27 -18.34
CA ASP A 62 -21.33 34.41 -19.64
C ASP A 62 -21.12 33.08 -20.39
N GLY A 63 -21.79 32.00 -19.98
CA GLY A 63 -21.63 30.65 -20.56
C GLY A 63 -21.28 29.59 -19.51
N LEU A 64 -20.96 28.37 -19.96
CA LEU A 64 -20.52 27.29 -19.07
C LEU A 64 -19.02 27.48 -18.76
N PRO A 65 -18.65 27.71 -17.49
CA PRO A 65 -17.25 27.89 -17.13
C PRO A 65 -16.46 26.59 -17.31
N ALA A 66 -15.15 26.68 -17.55
CA ALA A 66 -14.28 25.50 -17.69
C ALA A 66 -14.37 24.53 -16.50
N GLY A 67 -14.65 25.03 -15.29
CA GLY A 67 -14.88 24.23 -14.09
C GLY A 67 -16.07 23.26 -14.21
N PHE A 68 -17.09 23.60 -14.99
CA PHE A 68 -18.22 22.69 -15.25
C PHE A 68 -17.76 21.43 -16.00
N PHE A 69 -16.96 21.60 -17.05
CA PHE A 69 -16.42 20.48 -17.83
C PHE A 69 -15.46 19.62 -17.01
N MET A 70 -14.63 20.24 -16.16
CA MET A 70 -13.80 19.50 -15.20
C MET A 70 -14.64 18.67 -14.23
N GLY A 71 -15.78 19.18 -13.80
CA GLY A 71 -16.71 18.43 -12.96
C GLY A 71 -17.23 17.15 -13.63
N ILE A 72 -17.53 17.21 -14.93
CA ILE A 72 -17.91 16.02 -15.71
C ILE A 72 -16.75 15.02 -15.77
N ILE A 73 -15.53 15.50 -16.03
CA ILE A 73 -14.34 14.64 -16.07
C ILE A 73 -14.14 13.94 -14.72
N TYR A 74 -14.27 14.64 -13.59
CA TYR A 74 -14.17 14.03 -12.27
C TYR A 74 -15.25 12.97 -12.00
N LEU A 75 -16.49 13.19 -12.46
CA LEU A 75 -17.54 12.16 -12.38
C LEU A 75 -17.21 10.94 -13.24
N LEU A 76 -16.67 11.13 -14.44
CA LEU A 76 -16.22 10.02 -15.29
C LEU A 76 -15.08 9.25 -14.62
N ILE A 77 -14.12 9.94 -14.02
CA ILE A 77 -13.04 9.30 -13.26
C ILE A 77 -13.60 8.51 -12.08
N ALA A 78 -14.54 9.08 -11.31
CA ALA A 78 -15.19 8.37 -10.21
C ALA A 78 -15.85 7.06 -10.68
N LEU A 79 -16.54 7.11 -11.83
CA LEU A 79 -17.20 5.96 -12.44
C LEU A 79 -16.19 4.91 -12.91
N ILE A 80 -15.11 5.35 -13.56
CA ILE A 80 -14.02 4.48 -14.01
C ILE A 80 -13.37 3.80 -12.81
N VAL A 81 -13.03 4.54 -11.76
CA VAL A 81 -12.47 3.96 -10.53
C VAL A 81 -13.43 2.95 -9.94
N PHE A 82 -14.72 3.28 -9.82
CA PHE A 82 -15.70 2.38 -9.23
C PHE A 82 -15.84 1.04 -9.98
N PHE A 83 -15.84 1.04 -11.32
CA PHE A 83 -16.02 -0.18 -12.11
C PHE A 83 -14.74 -0.89 -12.51
N PHE A 84 -13.63 -0.17 -12.67
CA PHE A 84 -12.38 -0.71 -13.21
C PHE A 84 -11.25 -0.73 -12.18
N ALA A 85 -11.50 -0.37 -10.91
CA ALA A 85 -10.46 -0.40 -9.88
C ALA A 85 -9.75 -1.75 -9.77
N GLU A 86 -10.47 -2.88 -9.80
CA GLU A 86 -9.83 -4.20 -9.72
C GLU A 86 -8.85 -4.41 -10.88
N THR A 87 -9.28 -4.12 -12.11
CA THR A 87 -8.43 -4.23 -13.31
C THR A 87 -7.23 -3.30 -13.22
N LEU A 88 -7.44 -2.02 -12.90
CA LEU A 88 -6.38 -1.01 -12.81
C LEU A 88 -5.38 -1.35 -11.70
N ALA A 89 -5.87 -1.82 -10.55
CA ALA A 89 -5.03 -2.18 -9.43
C ALA A 89 -4.26 -3.48 -9.68
N SER A 90 -4.82 -4.42 -10.45
CA SER A 90 -4.14 -5.66 -10.85
C SER A 90 -2.92 -5.42 -11.76
N LEU A 91 -2.84 -4.25 -12.42
CA LEU A 91 -1.67 -3.88 -13.20
C LEU A 91 -0.41 -3.78 -12.33
N LEU A 92 -0.53 -3.32 -11.07
CA LEU A 92 0.61 -3.22 -10.16
C LEU A 92 1.30 -4.58 -9.94
N PRO A 93 0.59 -5.65 -9.52
CA PRO A 93 1.14 -6.99 -9.46
C PRO A 93 1.71 -7.50 -10.76
N ILE A 94 1.13 -7.14 -11.92
CA ILE A 94 1.68 -7.56 -13.22
C ILE A 94 3.05 -6.93 -13.44
N PHE A 95 3.19 -5.62 -13.23
CA PHE A 95 4.46 -4.91 -13.35
C PHE A 95 5.48 -5.47 -12.35
N ILE A 96 5.10 -5.64 -11.09
CA ILE A 96 5.98 -6.19 -10.05
C ILE A 96 6.37 -7.64 -10.40
N GLY A 97 5.42 -8.47 -10.79
CA GLY A 97 5.64 -9.87 -11.17
C GLY A 97 6.62 -10.00 -12.33
N ALA A 98 6.48 -9.14 -13.35
CA ALA A 98 7.44 -9.08 -14.45
C ALA A 98 8.86 -8.72 -13.96
N LEU A 99 8.99 -7.73 -13.07
CA LEU A 99 10.30 -7.37 -12.48
C LEU A 99 10.90 -8.53 -11.68
N PHE A 100 10.08 -9.28 -10.94
CA PHE A 100 10.51 -10.46 -10.20
C PHE A 100 10.98 -11.58 -11.14
N LEU A 101 10.26 -11.81 -12.26
CA LEU A 101 10.70 -12.75 -13.29
C LEU A 101 12.04 -12.35 -13.89
N PHE A 102 12.19 -11.10 -14.34
CA PHE A 102 13.45 -10.61 -14.92
C PHE A 102 14.60 -10.73 -13.93
N GLY A 103 14.40 -10.28 -12.69
CA GLY A 103 15.39 -10.39 -11.62
C GLY A 103 15.76 -11.86 -11.32
N GLY A 104 14.77 -12.76 -11.33
CA GLY A 104 14.97 -14.19 -11.15
C GLY A 104 15.78 -14.83 -12.28
N ILE A 105 15.50 -14.48 -13.53
CA ILE A 105 16.26 -14.94 -14.72
C ILE A 105 17.71 -14.48 -14.63
N ILE A 106 17.96 -13.20 -14.31
CA ILE A 106 19.32 -12.67 -14.15
C ILE A 106 20.09 -13.46 -13.08
N ARG A 107 19.46 -13.71 -11.92
CA ARG A 107 20.07 -14.51 -10.84
C ARG A 107 20.31 -15.96 -11.24
N LEU A 108 19.42 -16.54 -12.05
CA LEU A 108 19.59 -17.90 -12.58
C LEU A 108 20.81 -17.99 -13.50
N ILE A 109 20.97 -17.02 -14.41
CA ILE A 109 22.14 -16.92 -15.29
C ILE A 109 23.42 -16.77 -14.46
N GLN A 110 23.41 -15.88 -13.46
CA GLN A 110 24.55 -15.71 -12.54
C GLN A 110 24.87 -17.00 -11.78
N ALA A 111 23.85 -17.70 -11.26
CA ALA A 111 24.04 -18.98 -10.60
C ALA A 111 24.76 -19.98 -11.52
N VAL A 112 24.31 -20.13 -12.77
CA VAL A 112 24.96 -21.05 -13.72
C VAL A 112 26.40 -20.61 -14.01
N GLY A 113 26.66 -19.32 -14.17
CA GLY A 113 28.00 -18.78 -14.42
C GLY A 113 28.99 -18.97 -13.27
N PHE A 114 28.54 -18.89 -12.02
CA PHE A 114 29.39 -19.05 -10.83
C PHE A 114 29.53 -20.49 -10.34
N ARG A 115 29.01 -21.49 -11.08
CA ARG A 115 29.09 -22.92 -10.71
C ARG A 115 30.50 -23.39 -10.33
N ARG A 116 31.55 -22.83 -10.92
CA ARG A 116 32.94 -23.27 -10.73
C ARG A 116 33.75 -22.43 -9.74
N THR A 117 33.31 -21.23 -9.39
CA THR A 117 34.15 -20.25 -8.66
C THR A 117 33.74 -20.06 -7.20
N ILE A 118 32.48 -20.32 -6.83
CA ILE A 118 31.97 -20.10 -5.47
C ILE A 118 31.01 -21.23 -5.07
N ALA A 119 31.55 -22.44 -4.86
CA ALA A 119 30.77 -23.63 -4.50
C ALA A 119 29.85 -23.40 -3.28
N ASN A 120 30.27 -22.57 -2.31
CA ASN A 120 29.51 -22.34 -1.07
C ASN A 120 28.34 -21.34 -1.21
N ARG A 121 28.29 -20.51 -2.27
CA ARG A 121 27.19 -19.56 -2.50
C ARG A 121 26.31 -19.92 -3.70
N TRP A 122 26.75 -20.84 -4.54
CA TRP A 122 26.01 -21.29 -5.71
C TRP A 122 24.58 -21.76 -5.39
N MET A 123 24.43 -22.55 -4.31
CA MET A 123 23.13 -23.03 -3.83
C MET A 123 22.18 -21.87 -3.44
N TYR A 124 22.70 -20.83 -2.78
CA TYR A 124 21.91 -19.64 -2.40
C TYR A 124 21.42 -18.88 -3.63
N PHE A 125 22.27 -18.69 -4.65
CA PHE A 125 21.86 -18.03 -5.89
C PHE A 125 20.80 -18.84 -6.65
N MET A 126 20.92 -20.17 -6.69
CA MET A 126 19.95 -21.02 -7.39
C MET A 126 18.60 -21.12 -6.65
N LEU A 127 18.62 -21.20 -5.31
CA LEU A 127 17.37 -21.19 -4.54
C LEU A 127 16.68 -19.83 -4.64
N SER A 128 17.44 -18.73 -4.53
CA SER A 128 16.87 -17.39 -4.66
C SER A 128 16.33 -17.10 -6.05
N SER A 129 16.97 -17.59 -7.13
CA SER A 129 16.41 -17.41 -8.48
C SER A 129 15.09 -18.14 -8.65
N LEU A 130 14.97 -19.37 -8.14
CA LEU A 130 13.74 -20.13 -8.23
C LEU A 130 12.59 -19.48 -7.45
N LEU A 131 12.89 -18.93 -6.26
CA LEU A 131 11.91 -18.15 -5.49
C LEU A 131 11.46 -16.89 -6.23
N TRP A 132 12.40 -16.14 -6.82
CA TRP A 132 12.08 -14.93 -7.57
C TRP A 132 11.21 -15.23 -8.80
N ILE A 133 11.56 -16.27 -9.57
CA ILE A 133 10.78 -16.71 -10.72
C ILE A 133 9.39 -17.21 -10.27
N GLY A 134 9.33 -18.00 -9.21
CA GLY A 134 8.07 -18.52 -8.68
C GLY A 134 7.11 -17.43 -8.23
N ILE A 135 7.61 -16.43 -7.48
CA ILE A 135 6.82 -15.25 -7.08
C ILE A 135 6.35 -14.48 -8.31
N GLY A 136 7.25 -14.21 -9.26
CA GLY A 136 6.89 -13.49 -10.49
C GLY A 136 5.79 -14.21 -11.27
N LEU A 137 5.89 -15.54 -11.41
CA LEU A 137 4.89 -16.33 -12.12
C LEU A 137 3.54 -16.38 -11.38
N LEU A 138 3.54 -16.53 -10.05
CA LEU A 138 2.33 -16.45 -9.23
C LEU A 138 1.61 -15.11 -9.41
N MET A 139 2.37 -14.01 -9.41
CA MET A 139 1.83 -12.67 -9.60
C MET A 139 1.24 -12.45 -10.99
N LEU A 140 1.81 -13.04 -12.03
CA LEU A 140 1.25 -12.96 -13.37
C LEU A 140 0.04 -13.88 -13.58
N ALA A 141 0.01 -15.04 -12.91
CA ALA A 141 -1.09 -15.99 -13.02
C ALA A 141 -2.36 -15.48 -12.35
N ASN A 142 -2.24 -14.89 -11.14
CA ASN A 142 -3.36 -14.35 -10.39
C ASN A 142 -3.00 -12.96 -9.83
N PRO A 143 -3.05 -11.91 -10.68
CA PRO A 143 -2.57 -10.59 -10.30
C PRO A 143 -3.42 -9.95 -9.20
N PHE A 144 -4.75 -10.09 -9.27
CA PHE A 144 -5.61 -9.49 -8.25
C PHE A 144 -5.41 -10.14 -6.87
N ASP A 145 -5.37 -11.47 -6.79
CA ASP A 145 -5.09 -12.13 -5.50
C ASP A 145 -3.69 -11.79 -4.99
N SER A 146 -2.72 -11.63 -5.89
CA SER A 146 -1.38 -11.19 -5.54
C SER A 146 -1.36 -9.76 -4.99
N LEU A 147 -2.23 -8.87 -5.47
CA LEU A 147 -2.44 -7.55 -4.87
C LEU A 147 -2.96 -7.68 -3.43
N LEU A 148 -3.91 -8.59 -3.17
CA LEU A 148 -4.42 -8.81 -1.82
C LEU A 148 -3.31 -9.31 -0.89
N VAL A 149 -2.44 -10.21 -1.36
CA VAL A 149 -1.25 -10.64 -0.60
C VAL A 149 -0.31 -9.47 -0.32
N LEU A 150 -0.10 -8.56 -1.27
CA LEU A 150 0.68 -7.33 -1.04
C LEU A 150 0.05 -6.46 0.07
N PHE A 151 -1.27 -6.34 0.11
CA PHE A 151 -1.95 -5.66 1.21
C PHE A 151 -1.75 -6.38 2.54
N GLN A 152 -1.81 -7.71 2.58
CA GLN A 152 -1.53 -8.48 3.79
C GLN A 152 -0.09 -8.27 4.28
N LEU A 153 0.89 -8.23 3.37
CA LEU A 153 2.28 -7.90 3.71
C LEU A 153 2.39 -6.48 4.28
N PHE A 154 1.67 -5.52 3.69
CA PHE A 154 1.58 -4.16 4.22
C PHE A 154 0.94 -4.12 5.61
N GLY A 155 -0.13 -4.89 5.84
CA GLY A 155 -0.74 -5.07 7.16
C GLY A 155 0.23 -5.65 8.19
N GLY A 156 1.04 -6.64 7.79
CA GLY A 156 2.11 -7.19 8.63
C GLY A 156 3.17 -6.16 8.97
N PHE A 157 3.55 -5.31 8.01
CA PHE A 157 4.46 -4.20 8.24
C PHE A 157 3.88 -3.17 9.23
N LEU A 158 2.59 -2.83 9.11
CA LEU A 158 1.92 -1.95 10.07
C LEU A 158 1.91 -2.51 11.49
N ILE A 159 1.66 -3.81 11.65
CA ILE A 159 1.77 -4.48 12.95
C ILE A 159 3.19 -4.38 13.49
N ALA A 160 4.20 -4.66 12.66
CA ALA A 160 5.60 -4.56 13.07
C ALA A 160 5.96 -3.14 13.55
N VAL A 161 5.54 -2.11 12.82
CA VAL A 161 5.71 -0.70 13.22
C VAL A 161 5.01 -0.42 14.54
N GLY A 162 3.74 -0.82 14.70
CA GLY A 162 3.00 -0.63 15.95
C GLY A 162 3.65 -1.32 17.16
N VAL A 163 4.18 -2.54 16.97
CA VAL A 163 4.92 -3.26 18.01
C VAL A 163 6.22 -2.53 18.38
N ILE A 164 6.98 -2.04 17.38
CA ILE A 164 8.19 -1.26 17.62
C ILE A 164 7.88 0.01 18.42
N GLU A 165 6.81 0.73 18.06
CA GLU A 165 6.39 1.94 18.78
C GLU A 165 5.98 1.65 20.23
N TRP A 166 5.29 0.53 20.49
CA TRP A 166 5.01 0.08 21.84
C TRP A 166 6.28 -0.21 22.64
N VAL A 167 7.26 -0.93 22.07
CA VAL A 167 8.54 -1.21 22.73
C VAL A 167 9.31 0.08 23.04
N LEU A 168 9.32 1.03 22.11
CA LEU A 168 9.94 2.35 22.29
C LEU A 168 9.26 3.13 23.42
N TYR A 169 7.93 3.13 23.48
CA TYR A 169 7.17 3.76 24.57
C TYR A 169 7.59 3.22 25.94
N PHE A 170 7.70 1.90 26.09
CA PHE A 170 8.13 1.29 27.35
C PHE A 170 9.60 1.60 27.70
N THR A 171 10.48 1.63 26.69
CA THR A 171 11.90 1.94 26.88
C THR A 171 12.11 3.39 27.34
N LEU A 172 11.44 4.35 26.71
CA LEU A 172 11.50 5.77 27.09
C LEU A 172 10.97 6.02 28.50
N ARG A 173 9.94 5.26 28.92
CA ARG A 173 9.43 5.31 30.30
C ARG A 173 10.42 4.72 31.31
N SER A 174 11.20 3.71 30.93
CA SER A 174 12.23 3.13 31.81
C SER A 174 13.45 4.04 31.99
N SER A 175 13.90 4.75 30.96
CA SER A 175 15.06 5.64 31.07
C SER A 175 14.78 6.90 31.90
N ARG A 176 13.54 7.42 31.90
CA ARG A 176 13.16 8.52 32.81
C ARG A 176 13.13 8.11 34.28
N ARG A 177 12.90 6.83 34.59
CA ARG A 177 12.97 6.30 35.96
C ARG A 177 14.40 6.13 36.49
N GLN A 178 15.42 6.21 35.63
CA GLN A 178 16.82 6.13 36.04
C GLN A 178 17.48 7.51 36.22
N GLN A 179 16.82 8.60 35.79
CA GLN A 179 17.30 9.99 35.93
C GLN A 179 16.53 10.79 37.00
N ALA A 180 15.57 10.18 37.69
CA ALA A 180 14.82 10.74 38.81
C ALA A 180 15.13 9.94 40.08
#